data_AF-A0A261KRK8-F1
#
_entry.id   AF-A0A261KRK8-F1
#
_cell.length_a   1.000
_cell.length_b   1.000
_cell.length_c   1.000
_cell.angle_alpha   90.00
_cell.angle_beta   90.00
_cell.angle_gamma   90.00
#
_symmetry.space_group_name_H-M   'P 1'
#
loop_
_entity.id
_entity.type
_entity.pdbx_description
1 polymer ?
#
loop_
_entity_poly.entity_id
_entity_poly.type
_entity_poly.pdbx_seq_one_letter_code
_entity_poly.pdbx_strand_id
1 'polypeptide(L)'
;MGSNLGESLDTLKNAIQTLDEIPGINLISYSNWYRTKPVGGPKQPDYINGCALLKVELTPHNLLEILLETEQKFKRVRLEHWGPRTLDLDLILYDDLILDTPNLQIPHPRMRERAFVLVPLAEIAPDWIDPVDLEL
;
A
#
# COMPACT_ATOMS: atom_id res chain seq x y z
N MET A 1 2.24 -0.34 -1.56
CA MET A 1 2.75 0.98 -1.98
C MET A 1 3.14 0.92 -3.44
N GLY A 2 2.80 1.93 -4.25
CA GLY A 2 3.10 1.97 -5.68
C GLY A 2 3.39 3.37 -6.22
N SER A 3 4.25 3.46 -7.25
CA SER A 3 4.56 4.70 -7.96
C SER A 3 4.98 4.42 -9.41
N ASN A 4 4.52 5.22 -10.37
CA ASN A 4 4.95 5.11 -11.77
C ASN A 4 5.22 6.47 -12.46
N LEU A 5 5.31 7.55 -11.69
CA LEU A 5 5.67 8.88 -12.18
C LEU A 5 6.87 9.46 -11.44
N GLY A 6 7.75 10.10 -12.20
CA GLY A 6 8.92 10.82 -11.67
C GLY A 6 9.93 9.87 -11.04
N GLU A 7 10.56 10.32 -9.95
CA GLU A 7 11.54 9.54 -9.20
C GLU A 7 10.83 8.55 -8.26
N SER A 8 10.26 7.49 -8.84
CA SER A 8 9.37 6.55 -8.13
C SER A 8 10.03 5.87 -6.93
N LEU A 9 11.29 5.43 -7.05
CA LEU A 9 12.00 4.78 -5.93
C LEU A 9 12.21 5.73 -4.76
N ASP A 10 12.66 6.96 -5.03
CA ASP A 10 12.88 7.97 -3.99
C ASP A 10 11.56 8.39 -3.36
N THR A 11 10.51 8.53 -4.16
CA THR A 11 9.15 8.83 -3.69
C THR A 11 8.66 7.77 -2.71
N LEU A 12 8.82 6.49 -3.05
CA LEU A 12 8.40 5.39 -2.19
C LEU A 12 9.21 5.32 -0.88
N LYS A 13 10.54 5.50 -0.95
CA LYS A 13 11.40 5.53 0.24
C LYS A 13 11.06 6.70 1.16
N ASN A 14 10.87 7.89 0.60
CA ASN A 14 10.48 9.07 1.36
C ASN A 14 9.09 8.92 1.98
N ALA A 15 8.15 8.26 1.30
CA ALA A 15 6.83 7.96 1.84
C ALA A 15 6.92 7.03 3.07
N ILE A 16 7.74 5.98 3.01
CA ILE A 16 7.99 5.11 4.17
C ILE A 16 8.55 5.92 5.35
N GLN A 17 9.59 6.73 5.11
CA GLN A 17 10.18 7.55 6.16
C GLN A 17 9.17 8.54 6.75
N THR A 18 8.36 9.17 5.90
CA THR A 18 7.30 10.10 6.35
C THR A 18 6.29 9.41 7.26
N LEU A 19 5.93 8.15 6.96
CA LEU A 19 5.02 7.38 7.82
C LEU A 19 5.67 7.02 9.16
N ASP A 20 6.95 6.64 9.17
CA ASP A 20 7.70 6.28 10.38
C ASP A 20 7.95 7.48 11.33
N GLU A 21 7.90 8.70 10.79
CA GLU A 21 7.99 9.93 11.58
C GLU A 21 6.67 10.32 12.29
N ILE A 22 5.55 9.64 11.99
CA ILE A 22 4.25 9.93 12.59
C ILE A 22 4.12 9.22 13.95
N PRO A 23 3.79 9.94 15.04
CA PRO A 23 3.56 9.32 16.34
C PRO A 23 2.51 8.20 16.28
N GLY A 24 2.84 7.04 16.85
CA GLY A 24 1.98 5.86 16.81
C GLY A 24 2.10 5.01 15.54
N ILE A 25 3.07 5.30 14.66
CA ILE A 25 3.46 4.45 13.54
C ILE A 25 4.94 4.12 13.66
N ASN A 26 5.30 2.84 13.57
CA ASN A 26 6.68 2.39 13.48
C ASN A 26 6.84 1.43 12.31
N LEU A 27 7.82 1.71 11.46
CA LEU A 27 8.24 0.80 10.41
C LEU A 27 8.96 -0.41 11.02
N ILE A 28 8.44 -1.61 10.74
CA ILE A 28 9.09 -2.87 11.13
C ILE A 28 9.99 -3.36 10.02
N SER A 29 9.47 -3.40 8.79
CA SER A 29 10.22 -3.82 7.60
C SER A 29 9.54 -3.33 6.33
N TYR A 30 10.23 -3.42 5.21
CA TYR A 30 9.66 -3.24 3.87
C TYR A 30 10.31 -4.22 2.90
N SER A 31 9.57 -4.60 1.86
CA SER A 31 10.03 -5.57 0.86
C SER A 31 11.07 -4.97 -0.07
N ASN A 32 11.64 -5.80 -0.94
CA ASN A 32 12.27 -5.29 -2.16
C ASN A 32 11.28 -4.49 -3.00
N TRP A 33 11.85 -3.66 -3.89
CA TRP A 33 11.08 -2.88 -4.86
C TRP A 33 10.95 -3.64 -6.18
N TYR A 34 9.72 -3.87 -6.62
CA TYR A 34 9.40 -4.66 -7.80
C TYR A 34 8.93 -3.75 -8.92
N ARG A 35 9.55 -3.88 -10.10
CA ARG A 35 9.03 -3.25 -11.33
C ARG A 35 7.95 -4.14 -11.94
N THR A 36 6.74 -3.61 -12.12
CA THR A 36 5.60 -4.37 -12.63
C THR A 36 4.85 -3.61 -13.72
N LYS A 37 4.21 -4.35 -14.63
CA LYS A 37 3.30 -3.74 -15.62
C LYS A 37 2.07 -3.15 -14.93
N PRO A 38 1.50 -2.05 -15.45
CA PRO A 38 0.22 -1.53 -14.98
C PRO A 38 -0.89 -2.56 -15.21
N VAL A 39 -1.86 -2.62 -14.29
CA VAL A 39 -3.05 -3.47 -14.42
C VAL A 39 -4.24 -2.61 -14.82
N GLY A 40 -4.66 -2.73 -16.08
CA GLY A 40 -5.73 -1.90 -16.66
C GLY A 40 -5.30 -0.46 -16.98
N GLY A 41 -6.28 0.38 -17.34
CA GLY A 41 -6.06 1.79 -17.67
C GLY A 41 -5.40 2.04 -19.04
N PRO A 42 -5.11 3.32 -19.37
CA PRO A 42 -4.41 3.67 -20.60
C PRO A 42 -2.95 3.18 -20.57
N LYS A 43 -2.29 3.22 -21.74
CA LYS A 43 -0.85 2.95 -21.82
C LYS A 43 -0.09 3.92 -20.91
N GLN A 44 0.58 3.37 -19.92
CA GLN A 44 1.29 4.12 -18.88
C GLN A 44 2.63 3.45 -18.53
N PRO A 45 3.55 4.17 -17.87
CA PRO A 45 4.81 3.59 -17.42
C PRO A 45 4.61 2.42 -16.45
N ASP A 46 5.61 1.55 -16.40
CA ASP A 46 5.68 0.48 -15.40
C ASP A 46 5.72 1.07 -13.98
N TYR A 47 5.05 0.40 -13.05
CA TYR A 47 5.07 0.76 -11.64
C TYR A 47 6.32 0.20 -10.96
N ILE A 48 6.78 0.91 -9.93
CA ILE A 48 7.56 0.36 -8.84
C ILE A 48 6.59 0.11 -7.68
N ASN A 49 6.57 -1.13 -7.17
CA ASN A 49 5.69 -1.57 -6.09
C ASN A 49 6.49 -2.20 -4.95
N GLY A 50 5.93 -2.14 -3.75
CA GLY A 50 6.45 -2.81 -2.55
C GLY A 50 5.43 -2.80 -1.41
N CYS A 51 5.69 -3.59 -0.38
CA CYS A 51 4.91 -3.62 0.86
C CYS A 51 5.77 -3.13 2.03
N ALA A 52 5.11 -2.53 3.02
CA ALA A 52 5.71 -2.15 4.29
C ALA A 52 4.90 -2.81 5.41
N LEU A 53 5.59 -3.37 6.40
CA LEU A 53 5.01 -3.87 7.63
C LEU A 53 5.17 -2.78 8.69
N LEU A 54 4.06 -2.34 9.24
CA LEU A 54 4.01 -1.30 10.26
C LEU A 54 3.47 -1.88 11.56
N LYS A 55 4.03 -1.43 12.68
CA LYS A 55 3.39 -1.52 13.99
C LYS A 55 2.73 -0.18 14.26
N VAL A 56 1.44 -0.20 14.59
CA VAL A 56 0.66 1.03 14.79
C VAL A 56 -0.16 0.99 16.08
N GLU A 57 -0.40 2.17 16.65
CA GLU A 57 -1.29 2.38 17.81
C GLU A 57 -2.60 3.08 17.39
N LEU A 58 -2.93 3.02 16.10
CA LEU A 58 -4.01 3.77 15.46
C LEU A 58 -5.15 2.84 15.06
N THR A 59 -6.38 3.35 14.99
CA THR A 59 -7.46 2.57 14.38
C THR A 59 -7.21 2.40 12.86
N PRO A 60 -7.74 1.35 12.21
CA PRO A 60 -7.62 1.18 10.76
C PRO A 60 -8.12 2.39 9.95
N HIS A 61 -9.16 3.06 10.45
CA HIS A 61 -9.72 4.26 9.83
C HIS A 61 -8.75 5.45 9.93
N ASN A 62 -8.14 5.68 11.09
CA ASN A 62 -7.14 6.77 11.22
C ASN A 62 -5.87 6.46 10.43
N LEU A 63 -5.46 5.19 10.36
CA LEU A 63 -4.35 4.79 9.50
C LEU A 63 -4.68 5.08 8.03
N LEU A 64 -5.89 4.72 7.56
CA LEU A 64 -6.33 5.04 6.19
C LEU A 64 -6.29 6.55 5.91
N GLU A 65 -6.78 7.38 6.83
CA GLU A 65 -6.72 8.84 6.69
C GLU A 65 -5.27 9.33 6.54
N ILE A 66 -4.35 8.83 7.37
CA ILE A 66 -2.93 9.16 7.31
C ILE A 66 -2.28 8.72 5.98
N LEU A 67 -2.63 7.54 5.48
CA LEU A 67 -2.16 7.08 4.16
C LEU A 67 -2.63 8.03 3.06
N LEU A 68 -3.91 8.40 3.05
CA LEU A 68 -4.49 9.34 2.08
C LEU A 68 -3.85 10.73 2.17
N GLU A 69 -3.60 11.24 3.37
CA GLU A 69 -2.89 12.51 3.60
C GLU A 69 -1.44 12.44 3.11
N THR A 70 -0.77 11.32 3.37
CA THR A 70 0.60 11.09 2.90
C THR A 70 0.62 11.11 1.37
N GLU A 71 -0.27 10.39 0.69
CA GLU A 71 -0.38 10.51 -0.76
C GLU A 71 -0.58 11.95 -1.24
N GLN A 72 -1.41 12.73 -0.54
CA GLN A 72 -1.63 14.14 -0.90
C GLN A 72 -0.36 14.98 -0.81
N LYS A 73 0.50 14.75 0.19
CA LYS A 73 1.80 15.40 0.32
C LYS A 73 2.74 15.07 -0.84
N PHE A 74 2.69 13.85 -1.35
CA PHE A 74 3.56 13.38 -2.46
C PHE A 74 2.97 13.63 -3.87
N LYS A 75 1.71 14.08 -3.98
CA LYS A 75 1.06 14.33 -5.27
C LYS A 75 1.68 15.53 -6.00
N ARG A 76 2.39 15.28 -7.11
CA ARG A 76 2.45 16.21 -8.26
C ARG A 76 1.23 15.96 -9.15
N VAL A 77 0.27 16.90 -9.17
CA VAL A 77 -0.87 17.10 -10.11
C VAL A 77 -1.59 15.83 -10.62
N ARG A 78 -2.87 15.64 -10.25
CA ARG A 78 -3.74 14.59 -10.83
C ARG A 78 -4.26 14.99 -12.22
N LEU A 79 -3.94 14.20 -13.24
CA LEU A 79 -4.61 14.22 -14.55
C LEU A 79 -5.04 12.76 -14.84
N GLU A 80 -6.36 12.49 -14.86
CA GLU A 80 -7.01 11.23 -15.30
C GLU A 80 -7.20 10.06 -14.29
N HIS A 81 -8.36 9.38 -14.39
CA HIS A 81 -8.75 8.20 -13.60
C HIS A 81 -7.99 6.95 -14.07
N TRP A 82 -7.42 6.16 -13.15
CA TRP A 82 -6.43 5.09 -13.43
C TRP A 82 -5.20 5.52 -14.22
N GLY A 83 -4.97 6.83 -14.30
CA GLY A 83 -3.76 7.39 -14.85
C GLY A 83 -2.56 7.20 -13.94
N PRO A 84 -1.37 7.62 -14.41
CA PRO A 84 -0.14 7.51 -13.67
C PRO A 84 -0.19 8.27 -12.33
N ARG A 85 0.48 7.74 -11.30
CA ARG A 85 0.50 8.29 -9.94
C ARG A 85 1.92 8.43 -9.43
N THR A 86 2.14 9.53 -8.73
CA THR A 86 3.38 9.78 -7.98
C THR A 86 3.49 8.86 -6.78
N LEU A 87 2.41 8.65 -6.04
CA LEU A 87 2.34 7.72 -4.92
C LEU A 87 0.91 7.16 -4.77
N ASP A 88 0.82 5.87 -4.48
CA ASP A 88 -0.41 5.13 -4.19
C ASP A 88 -0.17 4.25 -2.94
N LEU A 89 -0.96 4.45 -1.90
CA LEU A 89 -0.87 3.76 -0.61
C LEU A 89 -2.19 3.07 -0.28
N ASP A 90 -2.17 1.73 -0.34
CA ASP A 90 -3.29 0.89 0.05
C ASP A 90 -3.04 0.26 1.44
N LEU A 91 -4.05 0.28 2.31
CA LEU A 91 -4.08 -0.55 3.51
C LEU A 91 -4.54 -1.96 3.11
N ILE A 92 -3.59 -2.90 3.07
CA ILE A 92 -3.88 -4.27 2.62
C ILE A 92 -4.47 -5.10 3.77
N LEU A 93 -3.82 -5.08 4.93
CA LEU A 93 -4.09 -5.93 6.09
C LEU A 93 -4.02 -5.12 7.38
N TYR A 94 -4.69 -5.58 8.43
CA TYR A 94 -4.60 -5.02 9.77
C TYR A 94 -4.78 -6.14 10.80
N ASP A 95 -3.67 -6.69 11.31
CA ASP A 95 -3.68 -7.91 12.12
C ASP A 95 -4.58 -9.00 11.49
N ASP A 96 -5.46 -9.61 12.30
CA ASP A 96 -6.46 -10.60 11.88
C ASP A 96 -7.84 -9.97 11.66
N LEU A 97 -7.91 -8.64 11.48
CA LEU A 97 -9.18 -7.92 11.36
C LEU A 97 -9.85 -8.22 10.01
N ILE A 98 -11.12 -8.63 10.08
CA ILE A 98 -12.06 -8.59 8.97
C ILE A 98 -12.98 -7.39 9.17
N LEU A 99 -12.95 -6.46 8.21
CA LEU A 99 -13.74 -5.24 8.22
C LEU A 99 -14.38 -5.07 6.85
N ASP A 100 -15.71 -4.98 6.81
CA ASP A 100 -16.45 -4.69 5.58
C ASP A 100 -17.33 -3.45 5.81
N THR A 101 -16.80 -2.29 5.42
CA THR A 101 -17.54 -1.02 5.47
C THR A 101 -17.50 -0.34 4.10
N PRO A 102 -18.44 0.57 3.80
CA PRO A 102 -18.45 1.29 2.52
C PRO A 102 -17.15 2.07 2.21
N ASN A 103 -16.38 2.45 3.24
CA ASN A 103 -15.21 3.31 3.10
C ASN A 103 -13.88 2.57 3.32
N LEU A 104 -13.90 1.38 3.90
CA LEU A 104 -12.71 0.59 4.20
C LEU A 104 -13.07 -0.89 4.27
N GLN A 105 -12.36 -1.69 3.48
CA GLN A 105 -12.46 -3.15 3.46
C GLN A 105 -11.09 -3.76 3.77
N ILE A 106 -11.04 -4.64 4.78
CA ILE A 106 -9.84 -5.35 5.23
C ILE A 106 -10.22 -6.83 5.41
N PRO A 107 -9.44 -7.78 4.88
CA PRO A 107 -8.33 -7.61 3.93
C PRO A 107 -8.75 -6.85 2.66
N HIS A 108 -7.80 -6.17 2.01
CA HIS A 108 -8.12 -5.41 0.80
C HIS A 108 -8.73 -6.35 -0.27
N PRO A 109 -9.93 -6.06 -0.81
CA PRO A 109 -10.77 -7.03 -1.50
C PRO A 109 -10.13 -7.64 -2.76
N ARG A 110 -9.21 -6.91 -3.38
CA ARG A 110 -8.51 -7.34 -4.61
C ARG A 110 -7.07 -7.80 -4.37
N MET A 111 -6.62 -7.95 -3.12
CA MET A 111 -5.21 -8.30 -2.85
C MET A 111 -4.84 -9.67 -3.45
N ARG A 112 -5.76 -10.64 -3.38
CA ARG A 112 -5.59 -12.01 -3.89
C ARG A 112 -5.42 -12.09 -5.41
N GLU A 113 -5.86 -11.06 -6.13
CA GLU A 113 -5.76 -10.98 -7.60
C GLU A 113 -4.47 -10.29 -8.08
N ARG A 114 -3.67 -9.73 -7.17
CA ARG A 114 -2.59 -8.80 -7.51
C ARG A 114 -1.23 -9.35 -7.09
N ALA A 115 -0.49 -9.92 -8.05
CA ALA A 115 0.86 -10.41 -7.81
C ALA A 115 1.82 -9.31 -7.28
N PHE A 116 1.64 -8.06 -7.72
CA PHE A 116 2.43 -6.92 -7.23
C PHE A 116 2.11 -6.53 -5.77
N VAL A 117 1.09 -7.14 -5.16
CA VAL A 117 0.79 -7.08 -3.71
C VAL A 117 1.30 -8.36 -3.03
N LEU A 118 0.95 -9.53 -3.56
CA LEU A 118 1.24 -10.82 -2.91
C LEU A 118 2.74 -11.17 -2.86
N VAL A 119 3.50 -10.89 -3.93
CA VAL A 119 4.95 -11.17 -3.97
C VAL A 119 5.71 -10.36 -2.91
N PRO A 120 5.59 -9.02 -2.84
CA PRO A 120 6.26 -8.25 -1.79
C PRO A 120 5.71 -8.54 -0.38
N LEU A 121 4.42 -8.87 -0.25
CA LEU A 121 3.85 -9.26 1.04
C LEU A 121 4.48 -10.55 1.57
N ALA A 122 4.58 -11.59 0.73
CA ALA A 122 5.19 -12.86 1.09
C ALA A 122 6.67 -12.75 1.48
N GLU A 123 7.37 -11.70 1.02
CA GLU A 123 8.75 -11.43 1.43
C GLU A 123 8.85 -11.01 2.91
N ILE A 124 7.92 -10.16 3.37
CA ILE A 124 8.00 -9.52 4.69
C ILE A 124 7.09 -10.15 5.74
N ALA A 125 6.10 -10.93 5.31
CA ALA A 125 5.15 -11.63 6.16
C ALA A 125 4.84 -13.02 5.58
N PRO A 126 5.85 -13.91 5.43
CA PRO A 126 5.68 -15.21 4.77
C PRO A 126 4.73 -16.17 5.51
N ASP A 127 4.64 -16.02 6.83
CA ASP A 127 3.85 -16.89 7.70
C ASP A 127 2.47 -16.30 8.04
N TRP A 128 2.14 -15.12 7.49
CA TRP A 128 0.85 -14.49 7.75
C TRP A 128 -0.27 -15.24 7.03
N ILE A 129 -1.35 -15.52 7.75
CA ILE A 129 -2.52 -16.24 7.25
C ILE A 129 -3.64 -15.23 7.01
N ASP A 130 -4.28 -15.33 5.85
CA ASP A 130 -5.41 -14.47 5.55
C ASP A 130 -6.58 -14.75 6.51
N PRO A 131 -7.08 -13.75 7.27
CA PRO A 131 -8.07 -14.00 8.30
C PRO A 131 -9.37 -14.54 7.72
N VAL A 132 -9.67 -14.29 6.43
CA VAL A 132 -10.85 -14.91 5.79
C VAL A 132 -10.68 -16.42 5.55
N ASP A 133 -9.45 -16.95 5.61
CA ASP A 133 -9.19 -18.40 5.55
C ASP A 133 -9.21 -19.05 6.95
N LEU A 134 -9.17 -18.27 8.04
CA LEU A 134 -9.27 -18.77 9.42
C LEU A 134 -10.72 -19.03 9.86
N GLU A 135 -11.70 -18.52 9.12
CA GLU A 135 -13.13 -18.74 9.38
C GLU A 135 -13.70 -19.99 8.69
N LEU A 136 -12.85 -20.85 8.10
CA LEU A 136 -13.19 -22.13 7.46
C LEU A 136 -12.84 -23.34 8.33
#